data_AF-A0A1G2E2B0-F1
#
_entry.id   AF-A0A1G2E2B0-F1
#
_cell.length_a   1.000
_cell.length_b   1.000
_cell.length_c   1.000
_cell.angle_alpha   90.00
_cell.angle_beta   90.00
_cell.angle_gamma   90.00
#
_symmetry.space_group_name_H-M   'P 1'
#
loop_
_entity.id
_entity.type
_entity.pdbx_description
1 polymer ?
#
loop_
_entity_poly.entity_id
_entity_poly.type
_entity_poly.pdbx_seq_one_letter_code
_entity_poly.pdbx_strand_id
1 'polypeptide(L)' 'MEDKKSIEILKGLLERGVLVPEEEEAVRSAIGVLSWTTLSESRLKGLKEKRDKRQGLGE' A
#
# COMPACT_ATOMS: atom_id res chain seq x y z
N MET A 1 -1.71 0.28 -11.92
CA MET A 1 -1.25 1.38 -11.04
C MET A 1 -0.85 0.74 -9.72
N GLU A 2 0.35 1.00 -9.20
CA GLU A 2 0.75 0.40 -7.91
C GLU A 2 -0.07 0.98 -6.76
N ASP A 3 -0.49 0.14 -5.81
CA ASP A 3 -1.32 0.52 -4.66
C ASP A 3 -0.74 1.71 -3.89
N LYS A 4 0.59 1.76 -3.76
CA LYS A 4 1.32 2.88 -3.15
C LYS A 4 1.03 4.22 -3.85
N LYS A 5 1.03 4.22 -5.19
CA LYS A 5 0.78 5.44 -5.98
C LYS A 5 -0.68 5.86 -5.90
N SER A 6 -1.60 4.91 -5.82
CA SER A 6 -3.02 5.19 -5.58
C SER A 6 -3.23 5.85 -4.21
N ILE A 7 -2.60 5.32 -3.15
CA ILE A 7 -2.66 5.90 -1.80
C ILE A 7 -2.16 7.35 -1.77
N GLU A 8 -1.05 7.66 -2.46
CA GLU A 8 -0.51 9.04 -2.49
C GLU A 8 -1.47 10.03 -3.15
N ILE A 9 -2.11 9.63 -4.26
CA ILE A 9 -3.10 10.49 -4.93
C ILE A 9 -4.33 10.69 -4.04
N LEU A 10 -4.83 9.62 -3.43
CA LEU A 10 -6.00 9.68 -2.54
C LEU A 10 -5.74 10.57 -1.32
N LYS A 11 -4.53 10.52 -0.74
CA LYS A 11 -4.11 11.45 0.32
C LYS A 11 -4.10 12.89 -0.17
N GLY A 12 -3.56 13.14 -1.36
CA GLY A 12 -3.57 14.48 -1.96
C GLY A 12 -4.98 15.03 -2.20
N LEU A 13 -5.96 14.19 -2.50
CA LEU A 13 -7.37 14.61 -2.63
C LEU A 13 -7.97 15.04 -1.27
N LEU A 14 -7.67 14.31 -0.19
CA LEU A 14 -8.09 14.69 1.16
C LEU A 14 -7.45 16.02 1.60
N GLU A 15 -6.16 16.22 1.36
CA GLU A 15 -5.46 17.46 1.74
C GLU A 15 -5.95 18.69 0.97
N ARG A 16 -6.41 18.49 -0.26
CA ARG A 16 -6.96 19.57 -1.08
C ARG A 16 -8.36 20.02 -0.63
N GLY A 17 -9.06 19.23 0.18
CA GLY A 17 -10.41 19.55 0.67
C GLY A 17 -11.44 19.71 -0.46
N VAL A 18 -11.23 19.05 -1.60
CA VAL A 18 -12.11 19.12 -2.78
C VAL A 18 -13.26 18.11 -2.73
N LEU A 19 -13.25 17.24 -1.73
CA LEU A 19 -14.20 16.15 -1.56
C LEU A 19 -15.33 16.58 -0.64
N VAL A 20 -16.55 16.15 -0.95
CA VAL A 20 -17.68 16.27 0.00
C VAL A 20 -17.54 15.23 1.11
N PRO A 21 -18.25 15.36 2.25
CA PRO A 21 -18.08 14.46 3.40
C PRO A 21 -18.23 12.97 3.06
N GLU A 22 -19.16 12.62 2.18
CA GLU A 22 -19.35 11.23 1.73
C GLU A 22 -18.16 10.72 0.90
N GLU A 23 -17.61 11.57 0.03
CA GLU A 23 -16.43 11.25 -0.76
C GLU A 23 -15.18 11.13 0.11
N GLU A 24 -15.01 11.99 1.12
CA GLU A 24 -13.91 11.87 2.08
C GLU A 24 -13.93 10.51 2.80
N GLU A 25 -15.11 10.07 3.24
CA GLU A 25 -15.26 8.80 3.94
C GLU A 25 -14.93 7.61 3.01
N ALA A 26 -15.44 7.65 1.78
CA ALA A 26 -15.12 6.65 0.76
C ALA A 26 -13.61 6.60 0.46
N VAL A 27 -12.96 7.76 0.33
CA VAL A 27 -11.52 7.85 0.08
C VAL A 27 -10.70 7.33 1.26
N ARG A 28 -11.07 7.64 2.50
CA ARG A 28 -10.42 7.10 3.71
C ARG A 28 -10.54 5.57 3.78
N SER A 29 -11.71 5.04 3.46
CA SER A 29 -11.95 3.59 3.42
C SER A 29 -11.09 2.90 2.34
N ALA A 30 -11.02 3.48 1.15
CA ALA A 30 -10.17 3.00 0.07
C ALA A 30 -8.67 2.98 0.44
N ILE A 31 -8.17 4.05 1.09
CA ILE A 31 -6.79 4.09 1.60
C ILE A 31 -6.53 2.95 2.61
N GLY A 32 -7.50 2.65 3.48
CA GLY A 32 -7.42 1.55 4.44
C GLY A 32 -7.25 0.19 3.76
N VAL A 33 -8.11 -0.11 2.78
CA VAL A 33 -8.07 -1.37 2.01
C VAL A 33 -6.75 -1.51 1.24
N LEU A 34 -6.34 -0.46 0.53
CA LEU A 34 -5.08 -0.45 -0.23
C LEU A 34 -3.86 -0.56 0.69
N SER A 35 -3.92 -0.03 1.91
CA SER A 35 -2.83 -0.17 2.87
C SER A 35 -2.65 -1.62 3.31
N TRP A 36 -3.73 -2.40 3.45
CA TRP A 36 -3.66 -3.82 3.81
C TRP A 36 -3.07 -4.69 2.70
N THR A 37 -3.37 -4.40 1.44
CA THR A 37 -2.76 -5.10 0.28
C THR A 37 -1.27 -4.81 0.23
N THR A 38 -0.88 -3.54 0.32
CA THR A 38 0.53 -3.11 0.27
C THR A 38 1.36 -3.70 1.43
N LEU A 39 0.78 -3.81 2.64
CA LEU A 39 1.45 -4.41 3.79
C LEU A 39 1.65 -5.92 3.61
N SER A 40 0.67 -6.60 3.03
CA SER A 40 0.72 -8.04 2.73
C SER A 40 1.76 -8.34 1.66
N GLU A 41 1.81 -7.53 0.59
CA GLU A 41 2.84 -7.64 -0.45
C GLU A 41 4.25 -7.40 0.11
N SER A 42 4.43 -6.40 0.99
CA SER A 42 5.72 -6.12 1.61
C SER A 42 6.19 -7.27 2.50
N ARG A 43 5.27 -7.91 3.26
CA ARG A 43 5.58 -9.11 4.04
C ARG A 43 5.98 -10.29 3.16
N LEU A 44 5.27 -10.51 2.06
CA LEU A 44 5.58 -11.58 1.10
C LEU A 44 6.94 -11.37 0.41
N LYS A 45 7.25 -10.14 -0.01
CA LYS A 45 8.57 -9.79 -0.57
C LYS A 45 9.70 -10.02 0.45
N GLY A 46 9.55 -9.52 1.67
CA GLY A 46 10.57 -9.70 2.72
C GLY A 46 10.80 -11.18 3.11
N LEU A 47 9.77 -12.02 3.06
CA LEU A 47 9.91 -13.47 3.25
C LEU A 47 10.65 -14.14 2.09
N LYS A 48 10.37 -13.71 0.84
CA LYS A 48 11.03 -14.24 -0.36
C LYS A 48 12.51 -13.86 -0.40
N GLU A 49 12.85 -12.62 -0.07
CA GLU A 49 14.24 -12.14 0.02
C GLU A 49 15.03 -12.88 1.11
N LYS A 50 14.42 -13.16 2.26
CA LYS A 50 15.06 -13.97 3.31
C LYS A 50 15.31 -15.41 2.88
N ARG A 51 14.42 -16.00 2.08
CA ARG A 51 14.59 -17.36 1.55
C ARG A 51 15.72 -17.43 0.54
N ASP A 52 15.78 -16.47 -0.39
CA ASP A 52 16.80 -16.37 -1.43
C ASP A 52 18.21 -16.22 -0.84
N LYS A 53 18.36 -15.32 0.14
CA LYS A 53 19.62 -15.09 0.87
C LYS A 53 20.10 -16.31 1.67
N ARG A 54 19.19 -17.22 2.04
CA ARG A 54 19.52 -18.46 2.76
C ARG A 54 19.94 -19.59 1.81
N GLN A 55 19.54 -19.54 0.54
CA GLN A 55 19.97 -20.50 -0.48
C GLN A 55 21.33 -20.14 -1.11
N GLY A 56 21.71 -18.85 -1.14
CA GLY A 56 23.00 -18.41 -1.68
C GLY A 56 24.22 -18.46 -0.74
N LEU A 57 24.08 -19.03 0.47
CA LEU A 57 25.19 -19.20 1.44
C LEU A 57 25.57 -20.69 1.64
N GLY A 58 25.14 -21.55 0.71
CA GLY A 58 25.38 -23.00 0.75
C GLY A 58 26.18 -23.54 -0.44
N GLU A 59 26.91 -22.69 -1.15
CA GLU A 59 27.88 -23.07 -2.20
C GLU A 59 29.31 -22.77 -1.76
#